data_AF-A0A1V6D5N7-F1
#
_entry.id   AF-A0A1V6D5N7-F1
#
_cell.length_a   1.000
_cell.length_b   1.000
_cell.length_c   1.000
_cell.angle_alpha   90.00
_cell.angle_beta   90.00
_cell.angle_gamma   90.00
#
_symmetry.space_group_name_H-M   'P 1'
#
loop_
_entity.id
_entity.type
_entity.pdbx_description
1 polymer ?
#
loop_
_entity_poly.entity_id
_entity_poly.type
_entity_poly.pdbx_seq_one_letter_code
_entity_poly.pdbx_strand_id
1 'polypeptide(L)'
;MLEGIVLTALEAQAIKEKIEAIKRSCEIQEEPHVIIEGLNELLPLLTGEDLIEKRFITAQFSLYPLRQSSLSQTINLALDALEDFNLKTQPGSMSTVISGTQRAVWGGLQGAFSNAASQAEVVMVVTISNAC
;
A
#
# COMPACT_ATOMS: atom_id res chain seq x y z
N MET A 1 11.76 1.51 19.41
CA MET A 1 10.66 0.52 19.51
C MET A 1 10.47 -0.01 18.10
N LEU A 2 10.91 -1.24 17.82
CA LEU A 2 10.64 -1.90 16.54
C LEU A 2 9.25 -2.53 16.68
N GLU A 3 8.24 -1.97 16.02
CA GLU A 3 6.93 -2.61 15.90
C GLU A 3 7.13 -3.94 15.16
N GLY A 4 6.85 -5.05 15.85
CA GLY A 4 7.04 -6.38 15.28
C GLY A 4 6.10 -6.60 14.11
N ILE A 5 6.65 -6.95 12.95
CA ILE A 5 5.89 -7.38 11.79
C ILE A 5 5.13 -8.65 12.18
N VAL A 6 3.80 -8.58 12.26
CA VAL A 6 2.96 -9.76 12.49
C VAL A 6 2.82 -10.49 11.17
N LEU A 7 3.62 -11.56 11.01
CA LEU A 7 3.54 -12.46 9.86
C LEU A 7 2.29 -13.34 9.96
N THR A 8 1.58 -13.47 8.86
CA THR A 8 0.49 -14.46 8.71
C THR A 8 1.05 -15.87 8.63
N ALA A 9 0.22 -16.88 8.88
CA ALA A 9 0.64 -18.29 8.85
C ALA A 9 1.22 -18.72 7.50
N LEU A 10 0.70 -18.17 6.39
CA LEU A 10 1.19 -18.43 5.03
C LEU A 10 2.60 -17.83 4.81
N GLU A 11 2.83 -16.63 5.34
CA GLU A 11 4.12 -15.93 5.23
C GLU A 11 5.20 -16.59 6.07
N ALA A 12 4.86 -16.99 7.30
CA ALA A 12 5.75 -17.77 8.15
C ALA A 12 6.17 -19.09 7.48
N GLN A 13 5.24 -19.74 6.75
CA GLN A 13 5.51 -20.96 6.01
C GLN A 13 6.44 -20.71 4.81
N ALA A 14 6.19 -19.67 4.01
CA ALA A 14 7.03 -19.32 2.86
C ALA A 14 8.47 -18.95 3.28
N ILE A 15 8.61 -18.17 4.36
CA ILE A 15 9.92 -17.83 4.92
C ILE A 15 10.63 -19.10 5.40
N LYS A 16 9.94 -19.98 6.12
CA LYS A 16 10.49 -21.24 6.61
C LYS A 16 11.00 -22.13 5.46
N GLU A 17 10.23 -22.26 4.38
CA GLU A 17 10.63 -23.03 3.20
C GLU A 17 11.90 -22.47 2.54
N LYS A 18 12.01 -21.15 2.39
CA LYS A 18 13.23 -20.54 1.83
C LYS A 18 14.44 -20.66 2.75
N ILE A 19 14.27 -20.53 4.07
CA ILE A 19 15.37 -20.75 5.02
C ILE A 19 15.89 -22.17 4.92
N GLU A 20 15.01 -23.17 4.85
CA GLU A 20 15.39 -24.58 4.68
C GLU A 20 16.09 -24.83 3.34
N ALA A 21 15.66 -24.16 2.25
CA ALA A 21 16.32 -24.25 0.95
C ALA A 21 17.76 -23.70 1.01
N ILE A 22 17.96 -22.51 1.56
CA ILE A 22 19.29 -21.89 1.71
C ILE A 22 20.18 -22.76 2.61
N LYS A 23 19.62 -23.32 3.70
CA LYS A 23 20.36 -24.22 4.59
C LYS A 23 20.87 -25.45 3.84
N ARG A 24 20.05 -26.07 2.98
CA ARG A 24 20.47 -27.21 2.14
C ARG A 24 21.56 -26.81 1.16
N SER A 25 21.45 -25.65 0.51
CA SER A 25 22.49 -25.13 -0.38
C SER A 25 23.84 -24.95 0.33
N CYS A 26 23.84 -24.48 1.58
CA CYS A 26 25.03 -24.40 2.41
C CYS A 26 25.60 -25.79 2.78
N GLU A 27 24.74 -26.77 3.08
CA GLU A 27 25.15 -28.13 3.43
C GLU A 27 25.80 -28.88 2.25
N ILE A 28 25.38 -28.57 1.02
CA ILE A 28 25.89 -29.21 -0.21
C ILE A 28 27.14 -28.49 -0.76
N GLN A 29 27.63 -27.44 -0.08
CA GLN A 29 28.74 -26.59 -0.55
C GLN A 29 28.48 -26.01 -1.95
N GLU A 30 27.25 -25.58 -2.21
CA GLU A 30 26.95 -24.86 -3.44
C GLU A 30 27.75 -23.56 -3.53
N GLU A 31 27.97 -23.11 -4.77
CA GLU A 31 28.71 -21.90 -5.05
C GLU A 31 28.12 -20.70 -4.30
N PRO A 32 28.96 -19.77 -3.77
CA PRO A 32 28.50 -18.64 -2.97
C PRO A 32 27.42 -17.77 -3.63
N HIS A 33 27.36 -17.74 -4.97
CA HIS A 33 26.36 -16.98 -5.71
C HIS A 33 24.93 -17.50 -5.48
N VAL A 34 24.73 -18.80 -5.34
CA VAL A 34 23.41 -19.43 -5.13
C VAL A 34 22.87 -19.06 -3.75
N ILE A 35 23.75 -19.04 -2.74
CA ILE A 35 23.40 -18.66 -1.36
C ILE A 35 23.04 -17.16 -1.31
N ILE A 36 23.83 -16.31 -1.97
CA ILE A 36 23.57 -14.86 -2.05
C ILE A 36 22.24 -14.58 -2.76
N GLU A 37 21.95 -15.31 -3.85
CA GLU A 37 20.68 -15.20 -4.55
C GLU A 37 19.50 -15.57 -3.65
N GLY A 38 19.58 -16.72 -2.96
CA GLY A 38 18.54 -17.13 -2.00
C GLY A 38 18.31 -16.12 -0.88
N LEU A 39 19.38 -15.51 -0.35
CA LEU A 39 19.28 -14.44 0.66
C LEU A 39 18.64 -13.16 0.09
N ASN A 40 19.00 -12.77 -1.14
CA ASN A 40 18.42 -11.59 -1.81
C ASN A 40 16.93 -11.77 -2.08
N GLU A 41 16.46 -12.98 -2.34
CA GLU A 41 15.03 -13.26 -2.50
C GLU A 41 14.27 -13.39 -1.17
N LEU A 42 14.98 -13.65 -0.07
CA LEU A 42 14.40 -13.77 1.27
C LEU A 42 14.25 -12.40 1.94
N LEU A 43 15.13 -11.45 1.62
CA LEU A 43 15.11 -10.09 2.17
C LEU A 43 13.75 -9.38 2.00
N PRO A 44 13.10 -9.36 0.82
CA PRO A 44 11.82 -8.67 0.60
C PRO A 44 10.65 -9.29 1.39
N LEU A 45 10.75 -10.60 1.66
CA LEU A 45 9.76 -11.33 2.48
C LEU A 45 9.85 -10.96 3.96
N LEU A 46 11.05 -10.61 4.43
CA LEU A 46 11.30 -10.15 5.80
C LEU A 46 11.03 -8.66 5.98
N THR A 47 11.29 -7.84 4.96
CA THR A 47 11.04 -6.38 5.01
C THR A 47 9.57 -6.03 4.79
N GLY A 48 8.76 -6.96 4.26
CA GLY A 48 7.35 -6.74 3.99
C GLY A 48 7.08 -5.86 2.76
N GLU A 49 8.12 -5.47 2.02
CA GLU A 49 8.00 -4.62 0.83
C GLU A 49 7.18 -5.29 -0.29
N ASP A 50 7.34 -6.61 -0.44
CA ASP A 50 6.60 -7.44 -1.41
C ASP A 50 5.15 -7.70 -0.97
N LEU A 51 4.85 -7.59 0.33
CA LEU A 51 3.52 -7.83 0.89
C LEU A 51 2.60 -6.60 0.77
N ILE A 52 3.17 -5.40 0.96
CA ILE A 52 2.44 -4.14 0.72
C ILE A 52 2.21 -3.92 -0.79
N GLU A 53 3.11 -4.40 -1.65
CA GLU A 53 2.91 -4.46 -3.12
C GLU A 53 1.70 -5.34 -3.49
N LYS A 54 1.53 -6.50 -2.85
CA LYS A 54 0.56 -7.52 -3.30
C LYS A 54 -0.81 -7.48 -2.62
N ARG A 55 -0.94 -6.87 -1.43
CA ARG A 55 -2.23 -6.84 -0.71
C ARG A 55 -3.16 -5.80 -1.31
N PHE A 56 -4.36 -6.22 -1.69
CA PHE A 56 -5.40 -5.31 -2.18
C PHE A 56 -6.27 -4.80 -1.03
N ILE A 57 -6.59 -3.52 -1.07
CA ILE A 57 -7.54 -2.89 -0.15
C ILE A 57 -8.53 -2.02 -0.92
N THR A 58 -9.66 -1.73 -0.28
CA THR A 58 -10.62 -0.75 -0.75
C THR A 58 -10.76 0.36 0.28
N ALA A 59 -10.84 1.60 -0.18
CA ALA A 59 -11.13 2.76 0.66
C ALA A 59 -12.31 3.54 0.08
N GLN A 60 -13.21 3.96 0.94
CA GLN A 60 -14.23 4.97 0.64
C GLN A 60 -13.85 6.24 1.37
N PHE A 61 -13.73 7.35 0.65
CA PHE A 61 -13.40 8.62 1.25
C PHE A 61 -14.33 9.76 0.82
N SER A 62 -14.49 10.73 1.71
CA SER A 62 -15.17 12.00 1.47
C SER A 62 -14.24 13.13 1.88
N LEU A 63 -14.20 14.19 1.08
CA LEU A 63 -13.36 15.36 1.29
C LEU A 63 -14.22 16.61 1.43
N TYR A 64 -13.95 17.40 2.46
CA TYR A 64 -14.71 18.58 2.82
C TYR A 64 -13.79 19.80 2.90
N PRO A 65 -13.66 20.58 1.81
CA PRO A 65 -12.98 21.87 1.83
C PRO A 65 -13.72 22.84 2.76
N LEU A 66 -13.00 23.46 3.68
CA LEU A 66 -13.55 24.36 4.67
C LEU A 66 -13.46 25.82 4.20
N ARG A 67 -14.52 26.58 4.50
CA ARG A 67 -14.59 28.05 4.26
C ARG A 67 -14.33 28.45 2.81
N GLN A 68 -14.66 27.58 1.86
CA GLN A 68 -14.52 27.84 0.43
C GLN A 68 -15.86 28.27 -0.18
N SER A 69 -15.80 29.24 -1.09
CA SER A 69 -16.95 29.67 -1.89
C SER A 69 -17.32 28.66 -2.99
N SER A 70 -16.34 27.86 -3.42
CA SER A 70 -16.50 26.79 -4.40
C SER A 70 -15.76 25.54 -3.93
N LEU A 71 -16.50 24.45 -3.69
CA LEU A 71 -15.93 23.19 -3.22
C LEU A 71 -15.32 22.37 -4.36
N SER A 72 -15.91 22.48 -5.56
CA SER A 72 -15.60 21.61 -6.70
C SER A 72 -14.13 21.70 -7.13
N GLN A 73 -13.52 22.88 -7.06
CA GLN A 73 -12.12 23.05 -7.44
C GLN A 73 -11.18 22.23 -6.55
N THR A 74 -11.38 22.29 -5.22
CA THR A 74 -10.55 21.54 -4.27
C THR A 74 -10.81 20.04 -4.36
N ILE A 75 -12.08 19.63 -4.57
CA ILE A 75 -12.45 18.22 -4.74
C ILE A 75 -11.84 17.66 -6.02
N ASN A 76 -11.90 18.38 -7.15
CA ASN A 76 -11.33 17.93 -8.42
C ASN A 76 -9.82 17.73 -8.31
N LEU A 77 -9.09 18.66 -7.68
CA LEU A 77 -7.64 18.50 -7.46
C LEU A 77 -7.29 17.23 -6.65
N ALA A 78 -8.16 16.85 -5.72
CA ALA A 78 -7.98 15.62 -4.96
C ALA A 78 -8.24 14.37 -5.82
N LEU A 79 -9.21 14.43 -6.73
CA LEU A 79 -9.52 13.35 -7.66
C LEU A 79 -8.44 13.19 -8.74
N ASP A 80 -7.95 14.30 -9.29
CA ASP A 80 -6.88 14.32 -10.29
C ASP A 80 -5.61 13.65 -9.71
N ALA A 81 -5.33 13.87 -8.42
CA ALA A 81 -4.21 13.23 -7.72
C ALA A 81 -4.29 11.69 -7.70
N LEU A 82 -5.48 11.10 -7.87
CA LEU A 82 -5.65 9.64 -7.87
C LEU A 82 -5.27 8.99 -9.20
N GLU A 83 -5.24 9.77 -10.30
CA GLU A 83 -4.95 9.26 -11.64
C GLU A 83 -3.54 8.67 -11.74
N ASP A 84 -2.59 9.21 -10.95
CA ASP A 84 -1.19 8.77 -10.92
C ASP A 84 -0.98 7.39 -10.27
N PHE A 85 -1.98 6.86 -9.56
CA PHE A 85 -1.82 5.67 -8.71
C PHE A 85 -2.39 4.38 -9.31
N ASN A 86 -2.86 4.39 -10.56
CA ASN A 86 -3.46 3.24 -11.25
C ASN A 86 -4.54 2.53 -10.40
N LEU A 87 -5.37 3.32 -9.72
CA LEU A 87 -6.46 2.85 -8.85
C LEU A 87 -7.75 2.65 -9.64
N LYS A 88 -8.56 1.67 -9.23
CA LYS A 88 -9.95 1.59 -9.67
C LYS A 88 -10.76 2.61 -8.87
N THR A 89 -11.08 3.74 -9.50
CA THR A 89 -11.80 4.85 -8.87
C THR A 89 -13.28 4.87 -9.30
N GLN A 90 -14.18 4.98 -8.33
CA GLN A 90 -15.63 5.08 -8.52
C GLN A 90 -16.14 6.30 -7.73
N PRO A 91 -16.21 7.48 -8.37
CA PRO A 91 -16.79 8.67 -7.76
C PRO A 91 -18.30 8.50 -7.57
N GLY A 92 -18.79 8.77 -6.36
CA GLY A 92 -20.21 8.88 -6.04
C GLY A 92 -20.62 10.31 -5.70
N SER A 93 -21.90 10.53 -5.42
CA SER A 93 -22.43 11.86 -5.10
C SER A 93 -21.90 12.46 -3.79
N MET A 94 -21.51 11.62 -2.84
CA MET A 94 -21.10 12.03 -1.49
C MET A 94 -19.70 11.53 -1.09
N SER A 95 -19.15 10.56 -1.82
CA SER A 95 -17.89 9.90 -1.51
C SER A 95 -17.33 9.24 -2.75
N THR A 96 -16.02 9.02 -2.77
CA THR A 96 -15.33 8.27 -3.81
C THR A 96 -14.84 6.95 -3.24
N VAL A 97 -15.05 5.86 -3.97
CA VAL A 97 -14.49 4.54 -3.64
C VAL A 97 -13.28 4.29 -4.52
N ILE A 98 -12.16 3.91 -3.93
CA ILE A 98 -10.93 3.51 -4.61
C ILE A 98 -10.54 2.09 -4.19
N SER A 99 -10.05 1.29 -5.13
CA SER A 99 -9.46 -0.01 -4.82
C SER A 99 -8.22 -0.29 -5.65
N GLY A 100 -7.29 -1.03 -5.06
CA GLY A 100 -5.98 -1.30 -5.64
C GLY A 100 -5.03 -1.93 -4.63
N THR A 101 -3.73 -1.94 -4.95
CA THR A 101 -2.71 -2.38 -3.99
C THR A 101 -2.69 -1.44 -2.79
N GLN A 102 -2.27 -1.96 -1.63
CA GLN A 102 -2.20 -1.21 -0.39
C GLN A 102 -1.31 0.03 -0.57
N ARG A 103 -0.16 -0.11 -1.23
CA ARG A 103 0.73 1.03 -1.55
C ARG A 103 0.02 2.08 -2.39
N ALA A 104 -0.67 1.67 -3.46
CA ALA A 104 -1.36 2.60 -4.35
C ALA A 104 -2.50 3.33 -3.63
N VAL A 105 -3.31 2.63 -2.83
CA VAL A 105 -4.45 3.24 -2.12
C VAL A 105 -3.96 4.25 -1.07
N TRP A 106 -2.94 3.91 -0.28
CA TRP A 106 -2.38 4.85 0.69
C TRP A 106 -1.72 6.05 0.02
N GLY A 107 -0.95 5.82 -1.05
CA GLY A 107 -0.35 6.89 -1.85
C GLY A 107 -1.40 7.83 -2.44
N GLY A 108 -2.46 7.26 -3.02
CA GLY A 108 -3.59 8.02 -3.57
C GLY A 108 -4.32 8.85 -2.51
N LEU A 109 -4.63 8.28 -1.34
CA LEU A 109 -5.24 9.03 -0.23
C LEU A 109 -4.35 10.18 0.25
N GLN A 110 -3.04 9.94 0.37
CA GLN A 110 -2.08 10.97 0.76
C GLN A 110 -1.99 12.08 -0.29
N GLY A 111 -1.91 11.74 -1.57
CA GLY A 111 -1.87 12.69 -2.68
C GLY A 111 -3.15 13.52 -2.74
N ALA A 112 -4.32 12.88 -2.67
CA ALA A 112 -5.62 13.53 -2.64
C ALA A 112 -5.73 14.53 -1.48
N PHE A 113 -5.33 14.13 -0.26
CA PHE A 113 -5.35 15.01 0.90
C PHE A 113 -4.38 16.19 0.75
N SER A 114 -3.14 15.93 0.34
CA SER A 114 -2.08 16.93 0.25
C SER A 114 -2.37 17.98 -0.82
N ASN A 115 -2.86 17.55 -2.00
CA ASN A 115 -3.22 18.47 -3.08
C ASN A 115 -4.40 19.35 -2.69
N ALA A 116 -5.41 18.78 -2.04
CA ALA A 116 -6.54 19.54 -1.53
C ALA A 116 -6.12 20.54 -0.44
N ALA A 117 -5.29 20.10 0.51
CA ALA A 117 -4.77 20.90 1.61
C ALA A 117 -3.88 22.07 1.14
N SER A 118 -3.30 21.98 -0.07
CA SER A 118 -2.53 23.08 -0.66
C SER A 118 -3.38 24.30 -1.05
N GLN A 119 -4.69 24.12 -1.22
CA GLN A 119 -5.62 25.19 -1.64
C GLN A 119 -6.53 25.68 -0.51
N ALA A 120 -6.84 24.81 0.46
CA ALA A 120 -7.77 25.11 1.53
C ALA A 120 -7.48 24.28 2.78
N GLU A 121 -8.04 24.69 3.92
CA GLU A 121 -8.21 23.74 5.01
C GLU A 121 -9.23 22.67 4.60
N VAL A 122 -8.91 21.41 4.90
CA VAL A 122 -9.70 20.27 4.44
C VAL A 122 -9.90 19.27 5.56
N VAL A 123 -11.08 18.65 5.58
CA VAL A 123 -11.34 17.44 6.37
C VAL A 123 -11.51 16.30 5.39
N MET A 124 -10.82 15.19 5.63
CA MET A 124 -11.04 13.95 4.91
C MET A 124 -11.52 12.88 5.88
N VAL A 125 -12.62 12.23 5.54
CA VAL A 125 -13.12 11.04 6.24
C VAL A 125 -12.83 9.85 5.35
N VAL A 126 -12.19 8.81 5.90
CA VAL A 126 -11.85 7.61 5.16
C VAL A 126 -12.30 6.38 5.93
N THR A 127 -12.99 5.49 5.24
CA THR A 127 -13.30 4.13 5.70
C THR A 127 -12.54 3.14 4.84
N ILE A 128 -11.78 2.24 5.46
CA ILE A 128 -10.85 1.34 4.76
C ILE A 128 -11.20 -0.10 5.10
N SER A 129 -11.17 -0.97 4.09
CA SER A 129 -11.37 -2.41 4.21
C SER A 129 -10.22 -3.16 3.56
N ASN A 130 -9.68 -4.14 4.28
CA ASN A 130 -8.78 -5.18 3.74
C ASN A 130 -9.54 -6.43 3.28
N ALA A 131 -10.87 -6.45 3.43
CA ALA A 131 -11.75 -7.41 2.78
C ALA A 131 -12.21 -6.78 1.47
N CYS A 132 -11.55 -7.15 0.38
CA CYS A 132 -11.87 -6.73 -0.98
C CYS A 132 -12.36 -7.92 -1.79
#